data_AF-E8KBR2-F1
#
_entry.id   AF-E8KBR2-F1
#
_cell.length_a   1.000
_cell.length_b   1.000
_cell.length_c   1.000
_cell.angle_alpha   90.00
_cell.angle_beta   90.00
_cell.angle_gamma   90.00
#
_symmetry.space_group_name_H-M   'P 1'
#
loop_
_entity.id
_entity.type
_entity.pdbx_description
1 polymer ?
#
loop_
_entity_poly.entity_id
_entity_poly.type
_entity_poly.pdbx_seq_one_letter_code
_entity_poly.pdbx_strand_id
1 'polypeptide(L)'
;MESIYVSQKDMLEICQDGDKYFLRYPTFNITCPEVVQEIPKEAVDSYISGEHTGKELMNYADYGFWKSKKQYTQEESNKIFLRNNPDLIFNDLPDNKKIFSPEEFTQIVTQVIVSKLKPSELDAIGIVDNHLELLLVDPVCWEEEIEAVHLEILQEKINNYIHFLESKQYVERYGDNFDKKVIHITFQYSPSDNGLAFLAAVQKVLQPTDMSLKIELPE
;
A
#
# COMPACT_ATOMS: atom_id res chain seq x y z
N MET A 1 4.85 -26.75 42.50
CA MET A 1 5.09 -25.39 42.00
C MET A 1 4.62 -24.36 43.02
N GLU A 2 5.57 -23.66 43.66
CA GLU A 2 5.37 -22.65 44.70
C GLU A 2 5.69 -21.25 44.15
N SER A 3 4.92 -20.23 44.53
CA SER A 3 5.20 -18.84 44.15
C SER A 3 6.37 -18.28 44.96
N ILE A 4 7.41 -17.80 44.28
CA ILE A 4 8.62 -17.25 44.93
C ILE A 4 8.76 -15.73 44.72
N TYR A 5 8.10 -15.17 43.71
CA TYR A 5 8.13 -13.74 43.43
C TYR A 5 6.88 -13.29 42.67
N VAL A 6 6.29 -12.15 43.05
CA VAL A 6 5.12 -11.56 42.38
C VAL A 6 5.38 -10.08 42.11
N SER A 7 5.28 -9.66 40.85
CA SER A 7 5.32 -8.25 40.46
C SER A 7 3.93 -7.77 40.06
N GLN A 8 3.35 -6.90 40.88
CA GLN A 8 2.10 -6.21 40.54
C GLN A 8 2.32 -5.17 39.41
N LYS A 9 3.51 -4.57 39.36
CA LYS A 9 3.87 -3.57 38.33
C LYS A 9 3.92 -4.19 36.94
N ASP A 10 4.54 -5.36 36.83
CA ASP A 10 4.72 -6.05 35.54
C ASP A 10 3.62 -7.09 35.29
N MET A 11 2.69 -7.29 36.23
CA MET A 11 1.62 -8.29 36.20
C MET A 11 2.14 -9.70 35.91
N LEU A 12 3.16 -10.13 36.64
CA LEU A 12 3.76 -11.46 36.48
C LEU A 12 4.07 -12.11 37.82
N GLU A 13 4.23 -13.42 37.79
CA GLU A 13 4.64 -14.25 38.92
C GLU A 13 5.74 -15.23 38.47
N ILE A 14 6.71 -15.47 39.35
CA ILE A 14 7.74 -16.49 39.18
C ILE A 14 7.47 -17.58 40.20
N CYS A 15 7.33 -18.80 39.71
CA CYS A 15 7.13 -19.99 40.52
C CYS A 15 8.32 -20.94 40.41
N GLN A 16 8.55 -21.72 41.45
CA GLN A 16 9.60 -22.73 41.51
C GLN A 16 9.01 -24.13 41.75
N ASP A 17 9.53 -25.14 41.06
CA ASP A 17 9.20 -26.55 41.27
C ASP A 17 10.48 -27.38 41.23
N GLY A 18 11.04 -27.67 42.42
CA GLY A 18 12.38 -28.25 42.54
C GLY A 18 13.45 -27.29 42.00
N ASP A 19 14.25 -27.75 41.04
CA ASP A 19 15.30 -26.95 40.40
C ASP A 19 14.80 -26.14 39.19
N LYS A 20 13.51 -26.25 38.86
CA LYS A 20 12.89 -25.57 37.71
C LYS A 20 12.16 -24.30 38.11
N TYR A 21 12.22 -23.31 37.23
CA TYR A 21 11.55 -22.03 37.40
C TYR A 21 10.53 -21.82 36.29
N PHE A 22 9.40 -21.22 36.63
CA PHE A 22 8.28 -20.98 35.73
C PHE A 22 7.85 -19.52 35.81
N LEU A 23 7.71 -18.88 34.66
CA LEU A 23 7.10 -17.57 34.52
C LEU A 23 5.60 -17.74 34.28
N ARG A 24 4.80 -17.00 35.05
CA ARG A 24 3.35 -16.96 34.92
C ARG A 24 2.86 -15.53 34.73
N TYR A 25 2.04 -15.29 33.71
CA TYR A 25 1.42 -13.99 33.48
C TYR A 25 0.09 -14.14 32.74
N PRO A 26 -0.90 -13.29 33.03
CA PRO A 26 -2.16 -13.29 32.31
C PRO A 26 -1.94 -12.83 30.87
N THR A 27 -2.72 -13.38 29.96
CA THR A 27 -2.87 -12.81 28.61
C THR A 27 -4.29 -12.30 28.43
N PHE A 28 -4.44 -11.26 27.61
CA PHE A 28 -5.76 -10.76 27.22
C PHE A 28 -6.47 -11.65 26.17
N ASN A 29 -5.99 -12.89 25.97
CA ASN A 29 -6.58 -13.86 25.05
C ASN A 29 -7.56 -14.78 25.80
N ILE A 30 -8.81 -14.80 25.34
CA ILE A 30 -9.90 -15.63 25.92
C ILE A 30 -9.55 -17.13 25.91
N THR A 31 -8.83 -17.58 24.89
CA THR A 31 -8.49 -19.01 24.72
C THR A 31 -7.23 -19.44 25.47
N CYS A 32 -6.41 -18.48 25.91
CA CYS A 32 -5.18 -18.74 26.67
C CYS A 32 -5.00 -17.65 27.73
N PRO A 33 -5.85 -17.61 28.76
CA PRO A 33 -5.92 -16.48 29.69
C PRO A 33 -4.66 -16.32 30.55
N GLU A 34 -3.80 -17.32 30.60
CA GLU A 34 -2.57 -17.33 31.40
C GLU A 34 -1.50 -18.13 30.64
N VAL A 35 -0.30 -17.57 30.56
CA VAL A 35 0.90 -18.28 30.12
C VAL A 35 1.61 -18.82 31.35
N VAL A 36 2.05 -20.07 31.27
CA VAL A 36 2.96 -20.70 32.23
C VAL A 36 4.10 -21.33 31.44
N GLN A 37 5.31 -20.81 31.58
CA GLN A 37 6.45 -21.25 30.79
C GLN A 37 7.70 -21.47 31.65
N GLU A 38 8.39 -22.60 31.44
CA GLU A 38 9.67 -22.88 32.10
C GLU A 38 10.73 -21.89 31.60
N ILE A 39 11.44 -21.24 32.53
CA ILE A 39 12.52 -20.29 32.24
C ILE A 39 13.79 -20.69 33.00
N PRO A 40 14.99 -20.40 32.45
CA PRO A 40 16.23 -20.69 33.13
C PRO A 40 16.42 -19.80 34.35
N LYS A 41 17.13 -20.30 35.36
CA LYS A 41 17.40 -19.58 36.61
C LYS A 41 18.13 -18.26 36.35
N GLU A 42 19.04 -18.24 35.38
CA GLU A 42 19.77 -17.04 34.97
C GLU A 42 18.82 -15.92 34.53
N ALA A 43 17.69 -16.27 33.90
CA ALA A 43 16.69 -15.29 33.49
C ALA A 43 15.89 -14.74 34.69
N VAL A 44 15.58 -15.60 35.66
CA VAL A 44 14.96 -15.20 36.92
C VAL A 44 15.87 -14.22 37.68
N ASP A 45 17.13 -14.59 37.87
CA ASP A 45 18.10 -13.80 38.63
C ASP A 45 18.34 -12.43 37.96
N SER A 46 18.39 -12.40 36.62
CA SER A 46 18.56 -11.17 35.85
C SER A 46 17.36 -10.21 35.99
N TYR A 47 16.12 -10.73 36.00
CA TYR A 47 14.94 -9.91 36.27
C TYR A 47 14.87 -9.44 37.74
N ILE A 48 15.12 -10.32 38.71
CA ILE A 48 15.09 -9.98 40.15
C ILE A 48 16.16 -8.93 40.50
N SER A 49 17.33 -8.98 39.86
CA SER A 49 18.38 -7.97 40.04
C SER A 49 18.06 -6.62 39.40
N GLY A 50 17.00 -6.54 38.59
CA GLY A 50 16.58 -5.35 37.85
C GLY A 50 17.36 -5.09 36.56
N GLU A 51 18.16 -6.05 36.10
CA GLU A 51 18.90 -5.96 34.83
C GLU A 51 17.94 -5.96 33.62
N HIS A 52 16.87 -6.75 33.70
CA HIS A 52 15.82 -6.81 32.68
C HIS A 52 14.44 -6.46 33.25
N THR A 53 13.60 -5.87 32.41
CA THR A 53 12.20 -5.53 32.70
C THR A 53 11.28 -6.75 32.58
N GLY A 54 10.07 -6.68 33.14
CA GLY A 54 9.09 -7.75 33.01
C GLY A 54 8.73 -8.05 31.55
N LYS A 55 8.67 -7.01 30.71
CA LYS A 55 8.46 -7.17 29.25
C LYS A 55 9.59 -7.96 28.58
N GLU A 56 10.84 -7.71 28.96
CA GLU A 56 11.99 -8.43 28.42
C GLU A 56 12.03 -9.88 28.92
N LEU A 57 11.61 -10.13 30.17
CA LEU A 57 11.48 -11.49 30.70
C LEU A 57 10.38 -12.29 29.99
N MET A 58 9.21 -11.70 29.74
CA MET A 58 8.15 -12.33 28.94
C MET A 58 8.62 -12.63 27.52
N ASN A 59 9.31 -11.66 26.88
CA ASN A 59 9.88 -11.87 25.55
C ASN A 59 10.95 -12.96 25.53
N TYR A 60 11.77 -13.06 26.58
CA TYR A 60 12.75 -14.13 26.73
C TYR A 60 12.07 -15.49 26.89
N ALA A 61 11.00 -15.57 27.69
CA ALA A 61 10.22 -16.80 27.83
C ALA A 61 9.68 -17.24 26.46
N ASP A 62 8.97 -16.37 25.75
CA ASP A 62 8.32 -16.71 24.48
C ASP A 62 9.32 -17.08 23.36
N TYR A 63 10.46 -16.38 23.27
CA TYR A 63 11.32 -16.41 22.08
C TYR A 63 12.80 -16.75 22.34
N GLY A 64 13.24 -16.85 23.60
CA GLY A 64 14.61 -17.18 23.97
C GLY A 64 15.64 -16.04 23.81
N PHE A 65 15.19 -14.79 23.68
CA PHE A 65 16.08 -13.61 23.66
C PHE A 65 15.47 -12.44 24.44
N TRP A 66 16.32 -11.64 25.09
CA TRP A 66 15.89 -10.53 25.95
C TRP A 66 15.29 -9.35 25.18
N LYS A 67 15.94 -9.00 24.07
CA LYS A 67 15.55 -7.90 23.17
C LYS A 67 15.46 -8.44 21.75
N SER A 68 14.45 -8.00 21.00
CA SER A 68 14.36 -8.30 19.58
C SER A 68 15.65 -7.91 18.87
N LYS A 69 16.17 -8.79 18.01
CA LYS A 69 17.44 -8.59 17.29
C LYS A 69 17.42 -7.37 16.36
N LYS A 70 16.23 -6.82 16.07
CA LYS A 70 16.01 -5.55 15.39
C LYS A 70 14.91 -4.80 16.12
N GLN A 71 15.29 -3.80 16.92
CA GLN A 71 14.34 -2.84 17.48
C GLN A 71 14.16 -1.72 16.45
N TYR A 72 13.22 -1.92 15.52
CA TYR A 72 12.76 -0.82 14.70
C TYR A 72 11.87 0.09 15.55
N THR A 73 12.02 1.39 15.38
CA THR A 73 11.00 2.34 15.85
C THR A 73 9.67 2.07 15.13
N GLN A 74 8.57 2.59 15.65
CA GLN A 74 7.27 2.50 14.97
C GLN A 74 7.35 3.11 13.56
N GLU A 75 8.07 4.22 13.41
CA GLU A 75 8.26 4.89 12.12
C GLU A 75 9.04 4.02 11.14
N GLU A 76 10.14 3.40 11.57
CA GLU A 76 10.93 2.47 10.74
C GLU A 76 10.12 1.24 10.34
N SER A 77 9.31 0.71 11.26
CA SER A 77 8.42 -0.41 11.00
C SER A 77 7.36 -0.04 9.96
N ASN A 78 6.75 1.14 10.07
CA ASN A 78 5.78 1.64 9.11
C ASN A 78 6.41 1.84 7.72
N LYS A 79 7.62 2.42 7.65
CA LYS A 79 8.36 2.55 6.38
C LYS A 79 8.62 1.20 5.73
N ILE A 80 9.11 0.22 6.50
CA ILE A 80 9.36 -1.14 5.98
C ILE A 80 8.07 -1.79 5.51
N PHE A 81 6.99 -1.64 6.26
CA PHE A 81 5.69 -2.20 5.91
C PHE A 81 5.17 -1.64 4.58
N LEU A 82 5.19 -0.31 4.41
CA LEU A 82 4.73 0.35 3.19
C LEU A 82 5.65 0.07 1.99
N ARG A 83 6.98 -0.03 2.19
CA ARG A 83 7.89 -0.47 1.12
C ARG A 83 7.55 -1.88 0.60
N ASN A 84 7.14 -2.77 1.51
CA ASN A 84 6.76 -4.13 1.15
C ASN A 84 5.33 -4.24 0.62
N ASN A 85 4.49 -3.24 0.87
CA ASN A 85 3.07 -3.21 0.49
C ASN A 85 2.70 -1.82 -0.07
N PRO A 86 3.30 -1.43 -1.21
CA PRO A 86 3.23 -0.04 -1.69
C PRO A 86 1.80 0.39 -2.04
N ASP A 87 0.91 -0.53 -2.43
CA ASP A 87 -0.51 -0.24 -2.70
C ASP A 87 -1.26 0.37 -1.51
N LEU A 88 -0.77 0.14 -0.28
CA LEU A 88 -1.37 0.66 0.95
C LEU A 88 -0.99 2.12 1.23
N ILE A 89 -0.14 2.73 0.40
CA ILE A 89 0.31 4.11 0.58
C ILE A 89 -0.86 5.10 0.58
N PHE A 90 -1.96 4.78 -0.11
CA PHE A 90 -3.13 5.65 -0.25
C PHE A 90 -4.12 5.58 0.94
N ASN A 91 -4.03 4.59 1.83
CA ASN A 91 -5.00 4.43 2.93
C ASN A 91 -4.93 5.54 3.99
N ASP A 92 -3.79 6.21 4.10
CA ASP A 92 -3.56 7.37 4.99
C ASP A 92 -2.49 8.27 4.38
N LEU A 93 -2.79 8.74 3.17
CA LEU A 93 -1.82 9.40 2.29
C LEU A 93 -1.08 10.58 2.96
N PRO A 94 -1.76 11.50 3.69
CA PRO A 94 -1.08 12.65 4.31
C PRO A 94 -0.08 12.24 5.39
N ASP A 95 -0.38 11.21 6.20
CA ASP A 95 0.51 10.73 7.25
C ASP A 95 1.61 9.82 6.70
N ASN A 96 1.29 8.98 5.72
CA ASN A 96 2.26 8.15 5.00
C ASN A 96 3.30 9.01 4.27
N LYS A 97 2.92 10.15 3.69
CA LYS A 97 3.87 11.07 3.06
C LYS A 97 4.93 11.58 4.05
N LYS A 98 4.55 11.85 5.30
CA LYS A 98 5.46 12.43 6.33
C LYS A 98 6.59 11.49 6.73
N ILE A 99 6.42 10.19 6.57
CA ILE A 99 7.43 9.20 6.98
C ILE A 99 8.48 8.94 5.88
N PHE A 100 8.29 9.43 4.66
CA PHE A 100 9.25 9.27 3.56
C PHE A 100 9.97 10.57 3.23
N SER A 101 11.15 10.46 2.61
CA SER A 101 11.71 11.61 1.90
C SER A 101 10.82 11.94 0.69
N PRO A 102 10.80 13.19 0.19
CA PRO A 102 10.00 13.54 -0.99
C PRO A 102 10.32 12.64 -2.20
N GLU A 103 11.60 12.34 -2.44
CA GLU A 103 12.06 11.48 -3.53
C GLU A 103 11.56 10.04 -3.37
N GLU A 104 11.67 9.48 -2.18
CA GLU A 104 11.24 8.11 -1.90
C GLU A 104 9.71 7.98 -2.00
N PHE A 105 8.98 8.96 -1.49
CA PHE A 105 7.52 9.01 -1.62
C PHE A 105 7.10 9.04 -3.09
N THR A 106 7.70 9.92 -3.89
CA THR A 106 7.41 10.00 -5.34
C THR A 106 7.71 8.68 -6.04
N GLN A 107 8.80 7.99 -5.71
CA GLN A 107 9.13 6.69 -6.30
C GLN A 107 8.07 5.62 -5.98
N ILE A 108 7.65 5.53 -4.72
CA ILE A 108 6.63 4.56 -4.29
C ILE A 108 5.29 4.87 -4.97
N VAL A 109 4.85 6.13 -4.96
CA VAL A 109 3.61 6.56 -5.62
C VAL A 109 3.65 6.28 -7.11
N THR A 110 4.77 6.60 -7.78
CA THR A 110 4.97 6.32 -9.22
C THR A 110 4.81 4.83 -9.48
N GLN A 111 5.46 3.98 -8.70
CA GLN A 111 5.35 2.52 -8.84
C GLN A 111 3.89 2.03 -8.73
N VAL A 112 3.14 2.54 -7.76
CA VAL A 112 1.74 2.14 -7.53
C VAL A 112 0.81 2.65 -8.63
N ILE A 113 1.00 3.90 -9.07
CA ILE A 113 0.17 4.46 -10.14
C ILE A 113 0.48 3.75 -11.47
N VAL A 114 1.75 3.44 -11.76
CA VAL A 114 2.14 2.64 -12.93
C VAL A 114 1.54 1.23 -12.86
N SER A 115 1.53 0.58 -11.69
CA SER A 115 0.94 -0.76 -11.56
C SER A 115 -0.58 -0.77 -11.78
N LYS A 116 -1.26 0.31 -11.36
CA LYS A 116 -2.70 0.50 -11.51
C LYS A 116 -3.10 0.90 -12.94
N LEU A 117 -2.45 1.92 -13.50
CA LEU A 117 -2.78 2.45 -14.82
C LEU A 117 -2.15 1.66 -15.96
N LYS A 118 -0.97 1.06 -15.77
CA LYS A 118 -0.25 0.33 -16.83
C LYS A 118 -0.14 1.15 -18.13
N PRO A 119 0.58 2.29 -18.13
CA PRO A 119 0.57 3.24 -19.25
C PRO A 119 0.99 2.65 -20.61
N SER A 120 1.74 1.54 -20.61
CA SER A 120 2.16 0.83 -21.83
C SER A 120 1.12 -0.14 -22.40
N GLU A 121 -0.01 -0.38 -21.72
CA GLU A 121 -1.04 -1.34 -22.11
C GLU A 121 -2.35 -0.62 -22.51
N LEU A 122 -3.11 -1.23 -23.42
CA LEU A 122 -4.51 -0.86 -23.69
C LEU A 122 -5.42 -1.70 -22.79
N ASP A 123 -6.49 -1.11 -22.25
CA ASP A 123 -7.39 -1.83 -21.35
C ASP A 123 -8.41 -2.64 -22.15
N ALA A 124 -9.12 -1.99 -23.08
CA ALA A 124 -9.97 -2.69 -24.04
C ALA A 124 -10.14 -1.89 -25.35
N ILE A 125 -10.55 -2.61 -26.41
CA ILE A 125 -10.82 -2.05 -27.74
C ILE A 125 -12.01 -2.78 -28.38
N GLY A 126 -12.90 -2.01 -29.01
CA GLY A 126 -14.11 -2.54 -29.64
C GLY A 126 -14.67 -1.63 -30.72
N ILE A 127 -15.74 -2.08 -31.36
CA ILE A 127 -16.49 -1.31 -32.35
C ILE A 127 -17.88 -1.01 -31.75
N VAL A 128 -18.26 0.26 -31.70
CA VAL A 128 -19.56 0.73 -31.19
C VAL A 128 -20.12 1.74 -32.19
N ASP A 129 -21.30 1.47 -32.73
CA ASP A 129 -21.99 2.36 -33.70
C ASP A 129 -21.08 2.84 -34.85
N ASN A 130 -20.28 1.94 -35.43
CA ASN A 130 -19.30 2.23 -36.51
C ASN A 130 -18.13 3.15 -36.11
N HIS A 131 -17.91 3.35 -34.80
CA HIS A 131 -16.70 3.95 -34.25
C HIS A 131 -15.77 2.87 -33.68
N LEU A 132 -14.47 3.09 -33.81
CA LEU A 132 -13.47 2.33 -33.05
C LEU A 132 -13.34 2.97 -31.67
N GLU A 133 -13.66 2.24 -30.60
CA GLU A 133 -13.64 2.74 -29.22
C GLU A 133 -12.57 1.99 -28.41
N LEU A 134 -11.66 2.74 -27.80
CA LEU A 134 -10.64 2.24 -26.87
C LEU A 134 -11.04 2.67 -25.47
N LEU A 135 -11.28 1.71 -24.59
CA LEU A 135 -11.59 1.97 -23.18
C LEU A 135 -10.30 2.17 -22.40
N LEU A 136 -10.25 3.23 -21.59
CA LEU A 136 -9.26 3.49 -20.56
C LEU A 136 -9.99 3.56 -19.21
N VAL A 137 -9.58 2.73 -18.26
CA VAL A 137 -10.08 2.73 -16.89
C VAL A 137 -9.05 3.39 -16.00
N ASP A 138 -9.46 4.43 -15.28
CA ASP A 138 -8.63 5.12 -14.30
C ASP A 138 -9.13 4.82 -12.86
N PRO A 139 -8.43 3.93 -12.12
CA PRO A 139 -8.77 3.58 -10.75
C PRO A 139 -8.03 4.42 -9.69
N VAL A 140 -7.35 5.50 -10.05
CA VAL A 140 -6.47 6.26 -9.14
C VAL A 140 -7.25 7.44 -8.54
N CYS A 141 -7.04 7.69 -7.25
CA CYS A 141 -7.67 8.82 -6.55
C CYS A 141 -6.99 10.15 -6.87
N TRP A 142 -7.74 11.25 -6.76
CA TRP A 142 -7.31 12.60 -7.12
C TRP A 142 -6.90 13.43 -5.89
N GLU A 143 -5.93 12.93 -5.12
CA GLU A 143 -5.39 13.62 -3.94
C GLU A 143 -4.23 14.55 -4.33
N GLU A 144 -4.16 15.75 -3.71
CA GLU A 144 -3.19 16.80 -4.02
C GLU A 144 -1.74 16.28 -3.95
N GLU A 145 -1.44 15.40 -3.00
CA GLU A 145 -0.09 14.88 -2.76
C GLU A 145 0.45 14.02 -3.90
N ILE A 146 -0.42 13.43 -4.72
CA ILE A 146 -0.06 12.49 -5.80
C ILE A 146 -0.49 12.97 -7.19
N GLU A 147 -1.32 14.01 -7.26
CA GLU A 147 -1.93 14.51 -8.48
C GLU A 147 -0.92 14.74 -9.61
N ALA A 148 0.24 15.34 -9.31
CA ALA A 148 1.27 15.58 -10.32
C ALA A 148 1.79 14.27 -10.95
N VAL A 149 2.02 13.24 -10.14
CA VAL A 149 2.48 11.92 -10.59
C VAL A 149 1.37 11.19 -11.35
N HIS A 150 0.13 11.30 -10.88
CA HIS A 150 -1.04 10.74 -11.55
C HIS A 150 -1.22 11.35 -12.94
N LEU A 151 -1.18 12.68 -13.06
CA LEU A 151 -1.30 13.38 -14.34
C LEU A 151 -0.21 12.98 -15.33
N GLU A 152 1.04 12.84 -14.87
CA GLU A 152 2.16 12.43 -15.72
C GLU A 152 1.93 11.02 -16.31
N ILE A 153 1.54 10.04 -15.47
CA ILE A 153 1.33 8.66 -15.91
C ILE A 153 0.04 8.53 -16.75
N LEU A 154 -1.02 9.28 -16.41
CA LEU A 154 -2.24 9.32 -17.21
C LEU A 154 -1.96 9.91 -18.61
N GLN A 155 -1.11 10.94 -18.68
CA GLN A 155 -0.65 11.51 -19.95
C GLN A 155 0.13 10.47 -20.77
N GLU A 156 1.05 9.72 -20.16
CA GLU A 156 1.76 8.64 -20.84
C GLU A 156 0.79 7.58 -21.40
N LYS A 157 -0.20 7.18 -20.60
CA LYS A 157 -1.22 6.20 -21.03
C LYS A 157 -2.03 6.73 -22.22
N ILE A 158 -2.53 7.96 -22.14
CA ILE A 158 -3.29 8.57 -23.24
C ILE A 158 -2.42 8.69 -24.50
N ASN A 159 -1.15 9.09 -24.35
CA ASN A 159 -0.20 9.15 -25.46
C ASN A 159 0.01 7.79 -26.11
N ASN A 160 0.06 6.70 -25.33
CA ASN A 160 0.14 5.34 -25.86
C ASN A 160 -1.10 4.98 -26.69
N TYR A 161 -2.30 5.38 -26.25
CA TYR A 161 -3.55 5.14 -26.97
C TYR A 161 -3.59 5.93 -28.28
N ILE A 162 -3.20 7.20 -28.24
CA ILE A 162 -3.07 8.05 -29.45
C ILE A 162 -2.06 7.41 -30.40
N HIS A 163 -0.89 7.02 -29.91
CA HIS A 163 0.14 6.39 -30.74
C HIS A 163 -0.35 5.10 -31.40
N PHE A 164 -1.07 4.24 -30.67
CA PHE A 164 -1.67 3.02 -31.20
C PHE A 164 -2.64 3.31 -32.35
N LEU A 165 -3.45 4.37 -32.23
CA LEU A 165 -4.39 4.82 -33.27
C LEU A 165 -3.66 5.41 -34.48
N GLU A 166 -2.69 6.30 -34.25
CA GLU A 166 -1.91 6.96 -35.32
C GLU A 166 -1.07 5.97 -36.12
N SER A 167 -0.45 5.00 -35.43
CA SER A 167 0.32 3.93 -36.05
C SER A 167 -0.55 2.83 -36.68
N LYS A 168 -1.88 2.96 -36.60
CA LYS A 168 -2.86 2.05 -37.23
C LYS A 168 -2.71 0.59 -36.80
N GLN A 169 -2.27 0.34 -35.57
CA GLN A 169 -2.05 -1.02 -35.07
C GLN A 169 -3.32 -1.88 -35.01
N TYR A 170 -4.51 -1.25 -35.02
CA TYR A 170 -5.80 -1.95 -35.03
C TYR A 170 -6.21 -2.51 -36.41
N VAL A 171 -5.60 -2.03 -37.51
CA VAL A 171 -6.15 -2.23 -38.86
C VAL A 171 -6.22 -3.69 -39.28
N GLU A 172 -5.22 -4.50 -38.93
CA GLU A 172 -5.21 -5.93 -39.27
C GLU A 172 -6.42 -6.67 -38.68
N ARG A 173 -6.88 -6.25 -37.50
CA ARG A 173 -7.94 -6.91 -36.75
C ARG A 173 -9.32 -6.30 -36.97
N TYR A 174 -9.40 -4.98 -37.10
CA TYR A 174 -10.67 -4.24 -37.10
C TYR A 174 -10.98 -3.55 -38.43
N GLY A 175 -10.03 -3.49 -39.37
CA GLY A 175 -10.13 -2.65 -40.56
C GLY A 175 -9.87 -1.18 -40.25
N ASP A 176 -10.06 -0.29 -41.24
CA ASP A 176 -9.78 1.15 -41.13
C ASP A 176 -10.95 2.05 -41.55
N ASN A 177 -12.16 1.48 -41.67
CA ASN A 177 -13.34 2.20 -42.15
C ASN A 177 -14.27 2.56 -40.99
N PHE A 178 -13.86 3.58 -40.22
CA PHE A 178 -14.61 4.10 -39.07
C PHE A 178 -14.92 5.57 -39.27
N ASP A 179 -16.09 6.01 -38.80
CA ASP A 179 -16.46 7.43 -38.87
C ASP A 179 -15.63 8.28 -37.89
N LYS A 180 -15.27 7.68 -36.74
CA LYS A 180 -14.46 8.28 -35.67
C LYS A 180 -13.70 7.23 -34.89
N LYS A 181 -12.65 7.68 -34.21
CA LYS A 181 -11.91 6.94 -33.20
C LYS A 181 -12.15 7.59 -31.84
N VAL A 182 -12.57 6.81 -30.86
CA VAL A 182 -12.95 7.32 -29.54
C VAL A 182 -12.04 6.70 -28.49
N ILE A 183 -11.38 7.54 -27.70
CA ILE A 183 -10.75 7.11 -26.44
C ILE A 183 -11.77 7.38 -25.35
N HIS A 184 -12.41 6.33 -24.87
CA HIS A 184 -13.40 6.40 -23.81
C HIS A 184 -12.71 6.20 -22.47
N ILE A 185 -12.70 7.24 -21.64
CA ILE A 185 -12.09 7.22 -20.32
C ILE A 185 -13.18 7.12 -19.26
N THR A 186 -13.07 6.12 -18.39
CA THR A 186 -13.93 5.91 -17.21
C THR A 186 -13.11 6.15 -15.95
N PHE A 187 -13.64 6.94 -15.02
CA PHE A 187 -12.97 7.25 -13.76
C PHE A 187 -13.64 6.58 -12.58
N GLN A 188 -12.86 5.92 -11.72
CA GLN A 188 -13.35 5.42 -10.44
C GLN A 188 -13.61 6.56 -9.44
N TYR A 189 -12.79 7.61 -9.50
CA TYR A 189 -12.87 8.78 -8.64
C TYR A 189 -13.00 10.03 -9.50
N SER A 190 -13.86 10.97 -9.09
CA SER A 190 -14.05 12.23 -9.82
C SER A 190 -12.72 12.98 -9.95
N PRO A 191 -12.32 13.35 -11.19
CA PRO A 191 -11.14 14.16 -11.40
C PRO A 191 -11.22 15.52 -10.71
N SER A 192 -10.06 16.01 -10.29
CA SER A 192 -9.90 17.39 -9.83
C SER A 192 -10.09 18.40 -10.97
N ASP A 193 -10.13 19.70 -10.64
CA ASP A 193 -10.13 20.77 -11.64
C ASP A 193 -8.89 20.73 -12.55
N ASN A 194 -7.72 20.35 -12.01
CA ASN A 194 -6.50 20.18 -12.81
C ASN A 194 -6.62 18.98 -13.76
N GLY A 195 -7.19 17.86 -13.30
CA GLY A 195 -7.51 16.69 -14.11
C GLY A 195 -8.47 17.02 -15.26
N LEU A 196 -9.56 17.73 -14.97
CA LEU A 196 -10.52 18.17 -15.98
C LEU A 196 -9.89 19.15 -16.98
N ALA A 197 -9.06 20.09 -16.51
CA ALA A 197 -8.34 21.03 -17.37
C ALA A 197 -7.34 20.30 -18.29
N PHE A 198 -6.66 19.29 -17.77
CA PHE A 198 -5.78 18.41 -18.54
C PHE A 198 -6.54 17.66 -19.63
N LEU A 199 -7.67 17.01 -19.31
CA LEU A 199 -8.50 16.31 -20.30
C LEU A 199 -9.04 17.27 -21.37
N ALA A 200 -9.43 18.49 -20.98
CA ALA A 200 -9.85 19.51 -21.93
C ALA A 200 -8.70 19.95 -22.87
N ALA A 201 -7.46 19.99 -22.37
CA ALA A 201 -6.29 20.26 -23.19
C ALA A 201 -6.03 19.13 -24.19
N VAL A 202 -6.12 17.86 -23.76
CA VAL A 202 -6.02 16.70 -24.66
C VAL A 202 -7.10 16.77 -25.74
N GLN A 203 -8.36 17.03 -25.36
CA GLN A 203 -9.47 17.15 -26.31
C GLN A 203 -9.23 18.25 -27.36
N LYS A 204 -8.57 19.35 -26.98
CA LYS A 204 -8.16 20.43 -27.92
C LYS A 204 -7.07 19.96 -28.88
N VAL A 205 -6.08 19.21 -28.40
CA VAL A 205 -5.02 18.63 -29.24
C VAL A 205 -5.58 17.65 -30.26
N LEU A 206 -6.64 16.91 -29.91
CA LEU A 206 -7.29 15.95 -30.81
C LEU A 206 -8.27 16.57 -31.82
N GLN A 207 -8.72 17.82 -31.64
CA GLN A 207 -9.68 18.49 -32.54
C GLN A 207 -9.37 18.42 -34.05
N PRO A 208 -8.12 18.58 -34.53
CA PRO A 208 -7.82 18.51 -35.96
C PRO A 208 -7.75 17.08 -36.51
N THR A 209 -7.98 16.06 -35.68
CA THR A 209 -7.90 14.63 -36.05
C THR A 209 -9.30 14.01 -36.13
N ASP A 210 -9.38 12.72 -36.48
CA ASP A 210 -10.60 11.91 -36.39
C ASP A 210 -10.75 11.20 -35.02
N MET A 211 -9.91 11.58 -34.05
CA MET A 211 -9.94 11.09 -32.68
C MET A 211 -10.74 12.01 -31.76
N SER A 212 -11.32 11.46 -30.70
CA SER A 212 -12.00 12.23 -29.66
C SER A 212 -11.95 11.53 -28.31
N LEU A 213 -12.00 12.29 -27.23
CA LEU A 213 -12.25 11.76 -25.89
C LEU A 213 -13.75 11.69 -25.62
N LYS A 214 -14.16 10.59 -24.99
CA LYS A 214 -15.43 10.45 -24.29
C LYS A 214 -15.10 10.22 -22.82
N ILE A 215 -15.70 10.99 -21.92
CA ILE A 215 -15.39 10.95 -20.49
C ILE A 215 -16.64 10.49 -19.73
N GLU A 216 -16.49 9.46 -18.92
CA GLU A 216 -17.50 8.95 -18.00
C GLU A 216 -17.00 9.15 -16.56
N LEU A 217 -17.73 9.96 -15.80
CA LEU A 217 -17.45 10.27 -14.40
C LEU A 217 -18.26 9.31 -13.51
N PRO A 218 -17.78 9.00 -12.29
CA PRO A 218 -18.56 8.21 -11.34
C PRO A 218 -19.85 8.94 -10.94
N GLU A 219 -20.89 8.17 -10.61
CA GLU A 219 -22.19 8.67 -10.13
C GLU A 219 -22.13 9.31 -8.74
#